data_AF-A0A091DYQ5-F1
#
_entry.id   AF-A0A091DYQ5-F1
#
_cell.length_a   1.000
_cell.length_b   1.000
_cell.length_c   1.000
_cell.angle_alpha   90.00
_cell.angle_beta   90.00
_cell.angle_gamma   90.00
#
_symmetry.space_group_name_H-M   'P 1'
#
loop_
_entity.id
_entity.type
_entity.pdbx_description
1 polymer ?
#
loop_
_entity_poly.entity_id
_entity_poly.type
_entity_poly.pdbx_seq_one_letter_code
_entity_poly.pdbx_strand_id
1 'polypeptide(L)'
;MSSLKVWGLLLTLLCLRCGLLAQSKDISRREFMEKHHLSPSQEFSAYKCDFLMKEREALKHKIPHLFIYISWYKVEHICYSGNKNDHYRNVYVWAQVPIKVLKCHWEGFTDSYRESRSYNYIQFHCNINGKKMAPDVRFPLLLLLGLLVLLCPLWALPKKLTKAQWFEIQHINLSPLQCERAMSGVNNYTRHCKPTNTFLHDSFQNVSHSCMSPNITCKNGQENCHQSASPVNLTKCRLTRGKYPHCGYKDAAQFTFYIVACEPPRKNDPPYPLVPVHLDGIV
;
A
#
# COMPACT_ATOMS: atom_id res chain seq x y z
N MET A 1 46.21 14.15 29.47
CA MET A 1 45.04 13.26 29.28
C MET A 1 44.17 13.85 28.18
N SER A 2 44.14 13.18 27.02
CA SER A 2 44.06 13.83 25.70
C SER A 2 42.69 14.35 25.25
N SER A 3 42.70 15.59 24.76
CA SER A 3 41.66 16.34 24.03
C SER A 3 40.95 15.55 22.92
N LEU A 4 41.61 14.52 22.33
CA LEU A 4 41.03 13.66 21.30
C LEU A 4 39.77 12.88 21.75
N LYS A 5 39.64 12.54 23.04
CA LYS A 5 38.43 11.84 23.53
C LYS A 5 37.21 12.74 23.60
N VAL A 6 37.42 14.03 23.89
CA VAL A 6 36.33 15.02 23.98
C VAL A 6 35.82 15.36 22.59
N TRP A 7 36.69 15.47 21.59
CA TRP A 7 36.29 15.69 20.21
C TRP A 7 35.63 14.46 19.58
N GLY A 8 36.04 13.24 19.94
CA GLY A 8 35.34 12.01 19.54
C GLY A 8 33.92 11.91 20.12
N LEU A 9 33.72 12.36 21.36
CA LEU A 9 32.40 12.49 21.99
C LEU A 9 31.57 13.62 21.38
N LEU A 10 32.20 14.74 21.01
CA LEU A 10 31.51 15.86 20.36
C LEU A 10 31.10 15.50 18.92
N LEU A 11 31.97 14.85 18.14
CA LEU A 11 31.67 14.37 16.78
C LEU A 11 30.59 13.28 16.80
N THR A 12 30.60 12.38 17.80
CA THR A 12 29.55 11.36 17.93
C THR A 12 28.22 11.98 18.36
N LEU A 13 28.21 12.98 19.24
CA LEU A 13 27.03 13.77 19.59
C LEU A 13 26.51 14.63 18.41
N LEU A 14 27.40 15.18 17.59
CA LEU A 14 27.05 15.90 16.36
C LEU A 14 26.53 14.95 15.26
N CYS A 15 27.10 13.74 15.12
CA CYS A 15 26.55 12.69 14.24
C CYS A 15 25.19 12.18 14.73
N LEU A 16 24.99 12.06 16.04
CA LEU A 16 23.67 11.78 16.64
C LEU A 16 22.69 12.91 16.35
N ARG A 17 23.10 14.19 16.41
CA ARG A 17 22.26 15.33 16.02
C ARG A 17 21.97 15.37 14.51
N CYS A 18 22.88 14.94 13.64
CA CYS A 18 22.63 14.79 12.20
C CYS A 18 21.70 13.60 11.88
N GLY A 19 21.74 12.52 12.68
CA GLY A 19 20.78 11.42 12.59
C GLY A 19 19.40 11.77 13.16
N LEU A 20 19.33 12.67 14.15
CA LEU A 20 18.08 13.16 14.76
C LEU A 20 17.34 14.21 13.90
N LEU A 21 17.96 14.75 12.85
CA LEU A 21 17.36 15.76 11.98
C LEU A 21 16.68 15.20 10.73
N ALA A 22 16.55 13.88 10.60
CA ALA A 22 15.44 13.31 9.83
C ALA A 22 14.16 13.39 10.67
N GLN A 23 13.84 14.58 11.20
CA GLN A 23 12.51 14.87 11.72
C GLN A 23 11.58 14.67 10.54
N SER A 24 10.90 13.52 10.54
CA SER A 24 10.05 13.09 9.45
C SER A 24 8.87 14.06 9.40
N LYS A 25 9.04 15.14 8.63
CA LYS A 25 8.00 16.12 8.40
C LYS A 25 6.77 15.35 7.94
N ASP A 26 5.63 15.58 8.56
CA ASP A 26 4.37 14.92 8.18
C ASP A 26 4.10 15.11 6.67
N ILE A 27 4.45 14.09 5.87
CA ILE A 27 4.39 14.13 4.41
C ILE A 27 2.98 13.81 3.98
N SER A 28 2.34 14.66 3.17
CA SER A 28 0.93 14.40 2.82
C SER A 28 0.75 13.04 2.10
N ARG A 29 -0.43 12.38 2.11
CA ARG A 29 -0.68 11.14 1.33
C ARG A 29 -0.21 11.30 -0.10
N ARG A 30 -0.59 12.41 -0.72
CA ARG A 30 -0.21 12.75 -2.08
C ARG A 30 1.31 12.78 -2.23
N GLU A 31 1.97 13.47 -1.32
CA GLU A 31 3.42 13.60 -1.35
C GLU A 31 4.15 12.28 -1.02
N PHE A 32 3.61 11.43 -0.15
CA PHE A 32 4.10 10.06 0.07
C PHE A 32 3.97 9.24 -1.20
N MET A 33 2.81 9.28 -1.85
CA MET A 33 2.57 8.56 -3.10
C MET A 33 3.50 9.06 -4.22
N GLU A 34 3.71 10.37 -4.29
CA GLU A 34 4.57 11.01 -5.29
C GLU A 34 6.07 10.81 -5.02
N LYS A 35 6.51 10.68 -3.76
CA LYS A 35 7.96 10.66 -3.43
C LYS A 35 8.48 9.33 -2.92
N HIS A 36 7.68 8.53 -2.23
CA HIS A 36 8.16 7.36 -1.49
C HIS A 36 7.47 6.05 -1.88
N HIS A 37 6.34 6.08 -2.59
CA HIS A 37 5.61 4.88 -2.99
C HIS A 37 6.09 4.30 -4.33
N LEU A 38 6.24 2.98 -4.36
CA LEU A 38 6.28 2.17 -5.57
C LEU A 38 5.02 1.31 -5.63
N SER A 39 4.37 1.36 -6.79
CA SER A 39 3.11 0.67 -6.99
C SER A 39 3.34 -0.84 -7.16
N PRO A 40 2.56 -1.69 -6.48
CA PRO A 40 2.51 -3.11 -6.81
C PRO A 40 1.86 -3.44 -8.16
N SER A 41 1.49 -2.40 -8.91
CA SER A 41 0.98 -2.51 -10.28
C SER A 41 2.07 -2.70 -11.33
N GLN A 42 3.32 -2.92 -10.91
CA GLN A 42 4.47 -3.36 -11.70
C GLN A 42 5.32 -4.28 -10.83
N GLU A 43 6.06 -5.20 -11.45
CA GLU A 43 7.01 -6.06 -10.74
C GLU A 43 8.12 -5.25 -10.04
N PHE A 44 8.44 -5.64 -8.81
CA PHE A 44 9.41 -4.90 -7.99
C PHE A 44 10.81 -4.82 -8.62
N SER A 45 11.20 -5.85 -9.37
CA SER A 45 12.49 -5.90 -10.09
C SER A 45 12.58 -4.91 -11.25
N ALA A 46 11.44 -4.50 -11.80
CA ALA A 46 11.37 -3.64 -12.97
C ALA A 46 11.56 -2.15 -12.62
N TYR A 47 11.42 -1.76 -11.34
CA TYR A 47 11.76 -0.42 -10.88
C TYR A 47 13.27 -0.17 -10.92
N LYS A 48 13.66 0.96 -11.53
CA LYS A 48 15.06 1.40 -11.62
C LYS A 48 15.27 2.77 -10.97
N CYS A 49 16.30 2.91 -10.14
CA CYS A 49 16.59 4.16 -9.43
C CYS A 49 16.95 5.29 -10.40
N ASP A 50 17.73 5.02 -11.44
CA ASP A 50 18.08 6.02 -12.43
C ASP A 50 16.86 6.63 -13.11
N PHE A 51 15.84 5.82 -13.40
CA PHE A 51 14.58 6.31 -13.95
C PHE A 51 13.77 7.09 -12.89
N LEU A 52 13.52 6.46 -11.74
CA LEU A 52 12.66 7.02 -10.69
C LEU A 52 13.17 8.33 -10.10
N MET A 53 14.48 8.46 -9.92
CA MET A 53 15.12 9.64 -9.34
C MET A 53 15.22 10.79 -10.36
N LYS A 54 15.32 10.49 -11.67
CA LYS A 54 15.35 11.49 -12.75
C LYS A 54 13.95 11.97 -13.14
N GLU A 55 12.94 11.10 -13.10
CA GLU A 55 11.53 11.45 -13.36
C GLU A 55 10.94 12.37 -12.27
N ARG A 56 11.43 12.24 -11.04
CA ARG A 56 10.94 12.99 -9.86
C ARG A 56 11.91 14.11 -9.50
N GLU A 57 11.83 15.22 -10.21
CA GLU A 57 12.72 16.40 -10.12
C GLU A 57 13.00 16.87 -8.66
N ALA A 58 12.04 16.69 -7.74
CA ALA A 58 12.16 17.03 -6.32
C ALA A 58 13.05 16.09 -5.47
N LEU A 59 13.64 15.05 -6.09
CA LEU A 59 14.49 14.03 -5.45
C LEU A 59 15.96 14.10 -5.87
N LYS A 60 16.31 14.97 -6.83
CA LYS A 60 17.71 15.18 -7.24
C LYS A 60 18.57 15.53 -6.03
N HIS A 61 19.68 14.81 -5.87
CA HIS A 61 20.69 14.96 -4.81
C HIS A 61 20.24 14.65 -3.35
N LYS A 62 19.09 14.02 -3.12
CA LYS A 62 18.72 13.48 -1.79
C LYS A 62 19.31 12.09 -1.60
N ILE A 63 20.17 11.90 -0.59
CA ILE A 63 20.94 10.66 -0.43
C ILE A 63 20.96 10.19 1.03
N PRO A 64 20.67 8.90 1.28
CA PRO A 64 19.99 7.94 0.41
C PRO A 64 18.47 8.14 0.39
N HIS A 65 17.82 7.97 -0.78
CA HIS A 65 16.36 8.02 -0.88
C HIS A 65 15.75 6.61 -0.81
N LEU A 66 14.61 6.50 -0.14
CA LEU A 66 13.96 5.23 0.15
C LEU A 66 12.56 5.19 -0.46
N PHE A 67 12.34 4.16 -1.27
CA PHE A 67 11.07 3.83 -1.88
C PHE A 67 10.48 2.55 -1.27
N ILE A 68 9.18 2.58 -0.97
CA ILE A 68 8.43 1.52 -0.30
C ILE A 68 7.47 0.90 -1.32
N TYR A 69 7.65 -0.40 -1.57
CA TYR A 69 6.80 -1.18 -2.47
C TYR A 69 5.67 -1.83 -1.68
N ILE A 70 4.53 -1.13 -1.62
CA ILE A 70 3.35 -1.56 -0.88
C ILE A 70 2.10 -0.92 -1.48
N SER A 71 0.99 -1.65 -1.54
CA SER A 71 -0.27 -1.06 -2.00
C SER A 71 -0.82 -0.11 -0.94
N TRP A 72 -1.49 0.95 -1.39
CA TRP A 72 -2.12 1.89 -0.46
C TRP A 72 -3.13 1.20 0.47
N TYR A 73 -3.87 0.21 -0.02
CA TYR A 73 -4.79 -0.58 0.80
C TYR A 73 -4.08 -1.30 1.97
N LYS A 74 -2.91 -1.89 1.73
CA LYS A 74 -2.15 -2.56 2.80
C LYS A 74 -1.69 -1.57 3.85
N VAL A 75 -1.30 -0.37 3.42
CA VAL A 75 -0.95 0.74 4.32
C VAL A 75 -2.16 1.17 5.16
N GLU A 76 -3.34 1.34 4.54
CA GLU A 76 -4.57 1.65 5.26
C GLU A 76 -4.94 0.56 6.25
N HIS A 77 -4.85 -0.71 5.87
CA HIS A 77 -5.12 -1.84 6.77
C HIS A 77 -4.16 -1.87 7.97
N ILE A 78 -2.87 -1.56 7.78
CA ILE A 78 -1.92 -1.41 8.89
C ILE A 78 -2.38 -0.31 9.84
N CYS A 79 -2.84 0.82 9.30
CA CYS A 79 -3.34 1.93 10.11
C CYS A 79 -4.70 1.66 10.78
N TYR A 80 -5.57 0.80 10.22
CA TYR A 80 -6.88 0.46 10.78
C TYR A 80 -6.89 -0.76 11.72
N SER A 81 -5.90 -1.65 11.61
CA SER A 81 -5.81 -2.88 12.43
C SER A 81 -5.24 -2.62 13.83
N GLY A 82 -4.81 -1.39 14.14
CA GLY A 82 -4.49 -0.96 15.50
C GLY A 82 -5.73 -1.00 16.39
N ASN A 83 -5.54 -1.37 17.67
CA ASN A 83 -6.59 -1.67 18.65
C ASN A 83 -7.78 -0.67 18.59
N LYS A 84 -9.01 -1.20 18.46
CA LYS A 84 -10.26 -0.41 18.25
C LYS A 84 -10.61 0.57 19.38
N ASN A 85 -9.91 0.52 20.51
CA ASN A 85 -10.20 1.34 21.68
C ASN A 85 -9.45 2.68 21.71
N ASP A 86 -8.58 2.96 20.74
CA ASP A 86 -7.82 4.21 20.71
C ASP A 86 -8.59 5.27 19.91
N HIS A 87 -9.54 5.92 20.59
CA HIS A 87 -10.54 6.73 19.89
C HIS A 87 -9.98 7.95 19.15
N TYR A 88 -8.75 8.43 19.35
CA TYR A 88 -8.24 9.61 18.62
C TYR A 88 -6.68 9.74 18.54
N ARG A 89 -6.15 9.79 17.29
CA ARG A 89 -5.01 10.59 16.75
C ARG A 89 -3.58 9.99 16.69
N ASN A 90 -2.93 10.21 15.53
CA ASN A 90 -1.47 10.24 15.30
C ASN A 90 -0.67 9.10 15.95
N VAL A 91 -0.86 7.87 15.48
CA VAL A 91 -0.18 6.69 16.02
C VAL A 91 0.87 6.21 15.05
N TYR A 92 2.06 5.88 15.55
CA TYR A 92 3.08 5.21 14.76
C TYR A 92 2.88 3.69 14.84
N VAL A 93 2.54 3.06 13.72
CA VAL A 93 2.24 1.62 13.64
C VAL A 93 3.30 0.92 12.80
N TRP A 94 3.92 -0.11 13.36
CA TRP A 94 4.83 -0.97 12.61
C TRP A 94 4.06 -1.92 11.69
N ALA A 95 4.51 -2.03 10.44
CA ALA A 95 4.10 -3.11 9.57
C ALA A 95 4.40 -4.46 10.24
N GLN A 96 3.40 -5.33 10.33
CA GLN A 96 3.53 -6.64 10.98
C GLN A 96 4.37 -7.62 10.14
N VAL A 97 4.58 -7.31 8.86
CA VAL A 97 5.40 -8.07 7.93
C VAL A 97 6.42 -7.14 7.27
N PRO A 98 7.62 -7.64 6.94
CA PRO A 98 8.62 -6.81 6.30
C PRO A 98 8.20 -6.50 4.86
N ILE A 99 8.38 -5.24 4.46
CA ILE A 99 7.94 -4.68 3.19
C ILE A 99 9.15 -4.56 2.25
N LYS A 100 8.94 -4.81 0.96
CA LYS A 100 9.97 -4.62 -0.07
C LYS A 100 10.33 -3.13 -0.17
N VAL A 101 11.62 -2.85 -0.11
CA VAL A 101 12.17 -1.50 -0.14
C VAL A 101 13.24 -1.41 -1.22
N LEU A 102 13.15 -0.37 -2.04
CA LEU A 102 14.18 0.01 -3.01
C LEU A 102 14.89 1.26 -2.49
N LYS A 103 16.18 1.14 -2.23
CA LYS A 103 17.04 2.24 -1.78
C LYS A 103 17.90 2.72 -2.94
N CYS A 104 17.88 4.02 -3.18
CA CYS A 104 18.63 4.66 -4.25
C CYS A 104 19.79 5.46 -3.65
N HIS A 105 21.01 5.09 -4.05
CA HIS A 105 22.25 5.73 -3.67
C HIS A 105 22.82 6.47 -4.87
N TRP A 106 23.04 7.78 -4.75
CA TRP A 106 23.67 8.53 -5.82
C TRP A 106 25.17 8.21 -5.87
N GLU A 107 25.66 7.93 -7.08
CA GLU A 107 27.06 7.76 -7.41
C GLU A 107 27.49 8.98 -8.25
N GLY A 108 28.10 9.96 -7.58
CA GLY A 108 28.42 11.25 -8.20
C GLY A 108 29.44 11.18 -9.35
N PHE A 109 30.29 10.15 -9.38
CA PHE A 109 31.30 9.98 -10.44
C PHE A 109 30.71 9.63 -11.80
N THR A 110 29.60 8.89 -11.80
CA THR A 110 28.94 8.36 -13.01
C THR A 110 27.61 9.07 -13.29
N ASP A 111 27.23 10.03 -12.44
CA ASP A 111 25.90 10.66 -12.40
C ASP A 111 24.75 9.64 -12.54
N SER A 112 24.88 8.55 -11.79
CA SER A 112 23.95 7.43 -11.77
C SER A 112 23.52 7.09 -10.35
N TYR A 113 22.51 6.26 -10.23
CA TYR A 113 21.98 5.81 -8.95
C TYR A 113 22.13 4.29 -8.81
N ARG A 114 22.90 3.87 -7.81
CA ARG A 114 22.99 2.47 -7.41
C ARG A 114 21.78 2.07 -6.57
N GLU A 115 21.27 0.88 -6.87
CA GLU A 115 20.07 0.32 -6.29
C GLU A 115 20.40 -0.71 -5.21
N SER A 116 19.71 -0.67 -4.09
CA SER A 116 19.71 -1.76 -3.11
C SER A 116 18.28 -2.19 -2.81
N ARG A 117 18.00 -3.49 -2.99
CA ARG A 117 16.69 -4.09 -2.74
C ARG A 117 16.75 -4.90 -1.46
N SER A 118 15.79 -4.68 -0.57
CA SER A 118 15.73 -5.38 0.71
C SER A 118 14.30 -5.50 1.22
N TYR A 119 14.12 -6.27 2.28
CA TYR A 119 12.88 -6.33 3.04
C TYR A 119 13.13 -5.65 4.39
N ASN A 120 12.32 -4.65 4.74
CA ASN A 120 12.46 -3.95 6.02
C ASN A 120 11.11 -3.82 6.71
N TYR A 121 11.12 -3.82 8.03
CA TYR A 121 9.98 -3.37 8.82
C TYR A 121 9.88 -1.84 8.69
N ILE A 122 8.69 -1.36 8.35
CA ILE A 122 8.43 0.07 8.14
C ILE A 122 7.44 0.53 9.19
N GLN A 123 7.77 1.62 9.87
CA GLN A 123 6.84 2.30 10.75
C GLN A 123 6.05 3.32 9.93
N PHE A 124 4.72 3.26 10.02
CA PHE A 124 3.83 4.21 9.41
C PHE A 124 3.25 5.13 10.47
N HIS A 125 3.41 6.43 10.27
CA HIS A 125 2.62 7.40 11.02
C HIS A 125 1.19 7.40 10.47
N CYS A 126 0.24 6.93 11.26
CA CYS A 126 -1.17 6.80 10.94
C CYS A 126 -1.97 7.91 11.62
N ASN A 127 -2.47 8.84 10.82
CA ASN A 127 -3.40 9.90 11.25
C ASN A 127 -4.82 9.57 10.74
N ILE A 128 -5.88 10.05 11.41
CA ILE A 128 -7.32 9.84 11.15
C ILE A 128 -7.71 10.03 9.67
N ASN A 129 -6.90 10.75 8.90
CA ASN A 129 -7.16 11.03 7.50
C ASN A 129 -6.35 10.17 6.50
N GLY A 130 -5.43 9.30 6.96
CA GLY A 130 -4.42 8.65 6.11
C GLY A 130 -3.54 9.64 5.35
N LYS A 131 -3.55 10.92 5.76
CA LYS A 131 -3.09 12.06 4.98
C LYS A 131 -1.65 12.44 5.25
N LYS A 132 -0.99 11.91 6.26
CA LYS A 132 0.37 12.32 6.65
C LYS A 132 1.16 11.08 7.01
N MET A 133 2.21 10.75 6.26
CA MET A 133 2.97 9.52 6.44
C MET A 133 4.46 9.80 6.37
N ALA A 134 5.13 9.47 7.45
CA ALA A 134 6.57 9.56 7.55
C ALA A 134 7.11 8.13 7.64
N PRO A 135 7.84 7.63 6.62
CA PRO A 135 8.50 6.35 6.73
C PRO A 135 9.73 6.50 7.63
N ASP A 136 9.64 5.98 8.85
CA ASP A 136 10.81 5.84 9.72
C ASP A 136 11.32 4.40 9.62
N VAL A 137 12.59 4.26 9.22
CA VAL A 137 13.31 2.98 9.16
C VAL A 137 14.33 3.01 10.29
N ARG A 138 13.86 2.76 11.52
CA ARG A 138 14.76 2.70 12.68
C ARG A 138 15.46 1.36 12.75
N PHE A 139 16.79 1.41 12.74
CA PHE A 139 17.62 0.33 13.30
C PHE A 139 17.41 0.27 14.82
N PRO A 140 17.51 -0.91 15.46
CA PRO A 140 16.91 -1.23 16.76
C PRO A 140 17.64 -0.61 17.98
N LEU A 141 17.76 0.72 18.07
CA LEU A 141 18.46 1.38 19.18
C LEU A 141 17.75 2.58 19.86
N LEU A 142 16.56 3.00 19.41
CA LEU A 142 15.96 4.28 19.87
C LEU A 142 14.53 4.15 20.41
N LEU A 143 14.34 3.25 21.38
CA LEU A 143 13.06 3.03 22.07
C LEU A 143 12.80 3.96 23.29
N LEU A 144 13.66 4.95 23.58
CA LEU A 144 13.72 5.51 24.94
C LEU A 144 13.17 6.92 25.19
N LEU A 145 12.65 7.69 24.22
CA LEU A 145 12.08 9.02 24.54
C LEU A 145 10.85 9.34 23.68
N GLY A 146 9.66 9.29 24.28
CA GLY A 146 8.41 9.75 23.65
C GLY A 146 7.42 10.31 24.66
N LEU A 147 7.27 11.63 24.72
CA LEU A 147 6.10 12.34 25.27
C LEU A 147 6.10 13.81 24.80
N LEU A 148 4.88 14.37 24.68
CA LEU A 148 4.49 15.70 24.12
C LEU A 148 4.46 15.75 22.57
N VAL A 149 3.35 16.06 21.87
CA VAL A 149 2.43 17.21 22.01
C VAL A 149 1.06 16.90 21.37
N LEU A 150 -0.01 17.38 22.02
CA LEU A 150 -1.41 17.40 21.61
C LEU A 150 -1.81 18.85 21.21
N LEU A 151 -2.63 19.05 20.14
CA LEU A 151 -3.82 19.97 20.05
C LEU A 151 -4.21 20.34 18.58
N CYS A 152 -5.45 19.94 18.22
CA CYS A 152 -6.50 20.40 17.23
C CYS A 152 -6.28 21.57 16.22
N PRO A 153 -7.12 21.78 15.15
CA PRO A 153 -8.51 21.30 14.95
C PRO A 153 -8.94 20.84 13.52
N LEU A 154 -10.05 20.07 13.48
CA LEU A 154 -11.21 20.11 12.57
C LEU A 154 -11.09 20.10 11.02
N TRP A 155 -11.73 19.06 10.44
CA TRP A 155 -12.37 18.94 9.10
C TRP A 155 -11.56 18.29 7.96
N ALA A 156 -11.86 17.01 7.69
CA ALA A 156 -12.00 16.51 6.31
C ALA A 156 -12.71 15.15 6.26
N LEU A 157 -13.88 15.16 5.63
CA LEU A 157 -14.75 14.05 5.25
C LEU A 157 -14.01 12.95 4.43
N PRO A 158 -14.29 11.65 4.62
CA PRO A 158 -13.73 10.59 3.76
C PRO A 158 -14.16 10.78 2.31
N LYS A 159 -13.21 10.79 1.37
CA LYS A 159 -13.50 10.88 -0.07
C LYS A 159 -14.13 9.58 -0.56
N LYS A 160 -15.16 9.66 -1.41
CA LYS A 160 -15.78 8.52 -2.10
C LYS A 160 -14.72 7.75 -2.91
N LEU A 161 -14.65 6.43 -2.74
CA LEU A 161 -13.81 5.52 -3.54
C LEU A 161 -14.27 5.50 -5.00
N THR A 162 -13.34 5.28 -5.94
CA THR A 162 -13.69 4.95 -7.34
C THR A 162 -14.13 3.48 -7.45
N LYS A 163 -14.77 3.12 -8.56
CA LYS A 163 -15.15 1.72 -8.81
C LYS A 163 -13.92 0.81 -8.92
N ALA A 164 -12.85 1.27 -9.56
CA ALA A 164 -11.61 0.51 -9.70
C ALA A 164 -10.91 0.27 -8.36
N GLN A 165 -10.84 1.30 -7.51
CA GLN A 165 -10.33 1.15 -6.14
C GLN A 165 -11.18 0.18 -5.32
N TRP A 166 -12.51 0.24 -5.47
CA TRP A 166 -13.42 -0.70 -4.80
C TRP A 166 -13.31 -2.13 -5.34
N PHE A 167 -13.06 -2.28 -6.64
CA PHE A 167 -12.75 -3.57 -7.25
C PHE A 167 -11.47 -4.15 -6.67
N GLU A 168 -10.39 -3.36 -6.59
CA GLU A 168 -9.13 -3.79 -5.99
C GLU A 168 -9.33 -4.27 -4.55
N ILE A 169 -10.02 -3.47 -3.72
CA ILE A 169 -10.32 -3.82 -2.32
C ILE A 169 -11.10 -5.13 -2.20
N GLN A 170 -12.07 -5.35 -3.09
CA GLN A 170 -12.93 -6.52 -3.01
C GLN A 170 -12.33 -7.77 -3.65
N HIS A 171 -11.56 -7.64 -4.71
CA HIS A 171 -11.29 -8.76 -5.61
C HIS A 171 -9.81 -9.05 -5.81
N ILE A 172 -8.90 -8.20 -5.35
CA ILE A 172 -7.45 -8.44 -5.52
C ILE A 172 -6.81 -8.77 -4.18
N ASN A 173 -6.18 -9.94 -4.09
CA ASN A 173 -5.36 -10.30 -2.94
C ASN A 173 -4.19 -11.20 -3.34
N LEU A 174 -3.01 -10.60 -3.53
CA LEU A 174 -1.79 -11.32 -3.96
C LEU A 174 -1.31 -12.39 -2.97
N SER A 175 -1.67 -12.30 -1.69
CA SER A 175 -1.28 -13.28 -0.67
C SER A 175 -2.53 -13.98 -0.19
N PRO A 176 -2.72 -15.28 -0.47
CA PRO A 176 -3.89 -16.02 0.01
C PRO A 176 -4.02 -15.86 1.53
N LEU A 177 -5.05 -15.13 1.95
CA LEU A 177 -5.45 -14.98 3.35
C LEU A 177 -6.73 -15.76 3.55
N GLN A 178 -6.94 -16.30 4.75
CA GLN A 178 -8.22 -16.89 5.13
C GLN A 178 -9.35 -15.87 4.95
N CYS A 179 -10.50 -16.33 4.46
CA CYS A 179 -11.65 -15.51 4.09
C CYS A 179 -12.14 -14.65 5.24
N GLU A 180 -12.13 -15.12 6.49
CA GLU A 180 -12.53 -14.30 7.64
C GLU A 180 -11.67 -13.04 7.78
N ARG A 181 -10.35 -13.17 7.56
CA ARG A 181 -9.39 -12.07 7.61
C ARG A 181 -9.43 -11.20 6.36
N ALA A 182 -9.57 -11.79 5.17
CA ALA A 182 -9.66 -11.02 3.93
C ALA A 182 -10.98 -10.21 3.86
N MET A 183 -12.09 -10.85 4.21
CA MET A 183 -13.42 -10.24 4.22
C MET A 183 -13.59 -9.18 5.31
N SER A 184 -12.82 -9.23 6.41
CA SER A 184 -12.88 -8.14 7.40
C SER A 184 -12.51 -6.79 6.80
N GLY A 185 -11.58 -6.77 5.84
CA GLY A 185 -11.24 -5.56 5.08
C GLY A 185 -12.42 -5.03 4.27
N VAL A 186 -13.07 -5.89 3.49
CA VAL A 186 -14.24 -5.53 2.66
C VAL A 186 -15.44 -5.09 3.51
N ASN A 187 -15.80 -5.91 4.51
CA ASN A 187 -16.96 -5.70 5.35
C ASN A 187 -16.83 -4.45 6.24
N ASN A 188 -15.60 -3.98 6.52
CA ASN A 188 -15.39 -2.77 7.30
C ASN A 188 -15.87 -1.51 6.57
N TYR A 189 -15.75 -1.47 5.23
CA TYR A 189 -16.22 -0.33 4.44
C TYR A 189 -17.75 -0.27 4.37
N THR A 190 -18.43 -1.41 4.30
CA THR A 190 -19.90 -1.47 4.17
C THR A 190 -20.63 -1.65 5.50
N ARG A 191 -19.89 -1.96 6.58
CA ARG A 191 -20.43 -2.27 7.92
C ARG A 191 -21.43 -3.45 7.90
N HIS A 192 -21.23 -4.38 6.96
CA HIS A 192 -22.12 -5.51 6.71
C HIS A 192 -21.31 -6.74 6.28
N CYS A 193 -21.75 -7.95 6.67
CA CYS A 193 -21.12 -9.20 6.21
C CYS A 193 -21.55 -9.49 4.77
N LYS A 194 -20.70 -9.18 3.78
CA LYS A 194 -21.02 -9.50 2.38
C LYS A 194 -21.19 -11.03 2.22
N PRO A 195 -22.31 -11.53 1.66
CA PRO A 195 -22.62 -12.96 1.65
C PRO A 195 -21.62 -13.80 0.86
N THR A 196 -21.15 -13.28 -0.28
CA THR A 196 -20.19 -13.93 -1.15
C THR A 196 -19.18 -12.94 -1.69
N ASN A 197 -17.95 -13.41 -1.88
CA ASN A 197 -16.89 -12.63 -2.51
C ASN A 197 -15.83 -13.56 -3.09
N THR A 198 -15.09 -13.10 -4.10
CA THR A 198 -13.98 -13.84 -4.67
C THR A 198 -12.74 -12.96 -4.68
N PHE A 199 -11.63 -13.48 -4.18
CA PHE A 199 -10.32 -12.86 -4.28
C PHE A 199 -9.49 -13.57 -5.35
N LEU A 200 -9.05 -12.81 -6.35
CA LEU A 200 -8.07 -13.22 -7.35
C LEU A 200 -6.67 -13.08 -6.74
N HIS A 201 -5.87 -14.14 -6.81
CA HIS A 201 -4.48 -14.16 -6.35
C HIS A 201 -3.53 -13.78 -7.48
N ASP A 202 -3.79 -12.60 -8.05
CA ASP A 202 -3.01 -12.01 -9.12
C ASP A 202 -2.85 -10.50 -8.89
N SER A 203 -1.93 -9.87 -9.60
CA SER A 203 -1.72 -8.43 -9.53
C SER A 203 -2.87 -7.67 -10.20
N PHE A 204 -3.15 -6.45 -9.72
CA PHE A 204 -4.14 -5.57 -10.36
C PHE A 204 -3.78 -5.29 -11.83
N GLN A 205 -2.48 -5.22 -12.15
CA GLN A 205 -2.01 -5.04 -13.53
C GLN A 205 -2.43 -6.22 -14.43
N ASN A 206 -2.16 -7.45 -14.00
CA ASN A 206 -2.50 -8.65 -14.78
C ASN A 206 -4.02 -8.77 -14.97
N VAL A 207 -4.79 -8.47 -13.92
CA VAL A 207 -6.25 -8.42 -14.03
C VAL A 207 -6.72 -7.31 -14.98
N SER A 208 -6.06 -6.14 -14.96
CA SER A 208 -6.35 -5.05 -15.89
C SER A 208 -5.99 -5.39 -17.35
N HIS A 209 -4.96 -6.21 -17.58
CA HIS A 209 -4.66 -6.70 -18.93
C HIS A 209 -5.80 -7.55 -19.52
N SER A 210 -6.64 -8.16 -18.69
CA SER A 210 -7.84 -8.87 -19.17
C SER A 210 -8.84 -7.93 -19.84
N CYS A 211 -8.84 -6.63 -19.51
CA CYS A 211 -9.68 -5.63 -20.17
C CYS A 211 -9.30 -5.41 -21.65
N MET A 212 -8.18 -5.97 -22.13
CA MET A 212 -7.76 -5.90 -23.53
C MET A 212 -8.26 -7.10 -24.37
N SER A 213 -8.88 -8.10 -23.73
CA SER A 213 -9.50 -9.23 -24.42
C SER A 213 -10.80 -8.79 -25.13
N PRO A 214 -11.30 -9.54 -26.12
CA PRO A 214 -12.54 -9.18 -26.82
C PRO A 214 -13.71 -8.96 -25.86
N ASN A 215 -14.55 -7.98 -26.18
CA ASN A 215 -15.74 -7.68 -25.41
C ASN A 215 -16.72 -8.86 -25.45
N ILE A 216 -17.28 -9.18 -24.30
CA ILE A 216 -18.38 -10.12 -24.13
C ILE A 216 -19.51 -9.47 -23.33
N THR A 217 -20.71 -10.02 -23.45
CA THR A 217 -21.88 -9.54 -22.71
C THR A 217 -21.78 -9.93 -21.24
N CYS A 218 -21.86 -8.95 -20.35
CA CYS A 218 -21.96 -9.13 -18.90
C CYS A 218 -23.33 -9.71 -18.50
N LYS A 219 -23.45 -10.20 -17.26
CA LYS A 219 -24.75 -10.67 -16.71
C LYS A 219 -25.82 -9.60 -16.63
N ASN A 220 -25.43 -8.33 -16.58
CA ASN A 220 -26.33 -7.19 -16.60
C ASN A 220 -26.69 -6.70 -18.02
N GLY A 221 -26.23 -7.40 -19.07
CA GLY A 221 -26.48 -7.07 -20.48
C GLY A 221 -25.54 -6.02 -21.09
N GLN A 222 -24.60 -5.45 -20.34
CA GLN A 222 -23.61 -4.51 -20.88
C GLN A 222 -22.52 -5.25 -21.68
N GLU A 223 -21.94 -4.62 -22.69
CA GLU A 223 -20.91 -5.21 -23.57
C GLU A 223 -19.49 -4.75 -23.21
N ASN A 224 -19.21 -4.60 -21.92
CA ASN A 224 -17.91 -4.19 -21.40
C ASN A 224 -17.27 -5.26 -20.48
N CYS A 225 -17.70 -6.51 -20.60
CA CYS A 225 -17.08 -7.63 -19.91
C CYS A 225 -15.98 -8.26 -20.76
N HIS A 226 -15.00 -8.84 -20.08
CA HIS A 226 -13.85 -9.47 -20.70
C HIS A 226 -13.47 -10.71 -19.89
N GLN A 227 -13.25 -11.83 -20.59
CA GLN A 227 -12.75 -13.04 -19.97
C GLN A 227 -11.22 -12.99 -19.89
N SER A 228 -10.66 -13.46 -18.77
CA SER A 228 -9.22 -13.61 -18.59
C SER A 228 -8.61 -14.54 -19.66
N ALA A 229 -7.46 -14.18 -20.21
CA ALA A 229 -6.75 -15.01 -21.19
C ALA A 229 -6.18 -16.32 -20.60
N SER A 230 -5.92 -16.34 -19.29
CA SER A 230 -5.35 -17.48 -18.57
C SER A 230 -6.10 -17.69 -17.24
N PRO A 231 -6.19 -18.94 -16.74
CA PRO A 231 -6.74 -19.19 -15.41
C PRO A 231 -5.80 -18.64 -14.33
N VAL A 232 -6.37 -18.28 -13.18
CA VAL A 232 -5.63 -17.78 -12.02
C VAL A 232 -6.04 -18.51 -10.74
N ASN A 233 -5.15 -18.52 -9.75
CA ASN A 233 -5.51 -18.95 -8.41
C ASN A 233 -6.49 -17.95 -7.81
N LEU A 234 -7.57 -18.43 -7.21
CA LEU A 234 -8.56 -17.60 -6.53
C LEU A 234 -9.14 -18.28 -5.30
N THR A 235 -9.68 -17.48 -4.40
CA THR A 235 -10.40 -17.96 -3.21
C THR A 235 -11.81 -17.40 -3.21
N LYS A 236 -12.80 -18.29 -3.23
CA LYS A 236 -14.21 -17.97 -3.02
C LYS A 236 -14.51 -17.97 -1.52
N CYS A 237 -15.05 -16.87 -1.04
CA CYS A 237 -15.50 -16.68 0.33
C CYS A 237 -17.02 -16.72 0.39
N ARG A 238 -17.56 -17.64 1.21
CA ARG A 238 -19.00 -17.73 1.46
C ARG A 238 -19.28 -17.53 2.95
N LEU A 239 -20.17 -16.59 3.26
CA LEU A 239 -20.63 -16.35 4.63
C LEU A 239 -21.35 -17.61 5.13
N THR A 240 -20.97 -18.07 6.32
CA THR A 240 -21.58 -19.25 6.96
C THR A 240 -22.36 -18.90 8.20
N ARG A 241 -21.90 -17.89 8.96
CA ARG A 241 -22.54 -17.47 10.21
C ARG A 241 -22.16 -16.03 10.59
N GLY A 242 -22.89 -15.50 11.56
CA GLY A 242 -22.56 -14.23 12.21
C GLY A 242 -23.15 -12.99 11.55
N LYS A 243 -22.97 -11.86 12.24
CA LYS A 243 -23.35 -10.52 11.80
C LYS A 243 -22.17 -9.60 12.06
N TYR A 244 -22.11 -8.49 11.32
CA TYR A 244 -21.02 -7.53 11.48
C TYR A 244 -20.98 -7.05 12.95
N PRO A 245 -19.81 -7.01 13.62
CA PRO A 245 -18.44 -7.17 13.06
C PRO A 245 -17.88 -8.60 13.08
N HIS A 246 -18.63 -9.60 13.56
CA HIS A 246 -18.19 -10.98 13.72
C HIS A 246 -18.76 -11.88 12.62
N CYS A 247 -18.16 -11.81 11.43
CA CYS A 247 -18.58 -12.57 10.26
C CYS A 247 -17.74 -13.85 10.11
N GLY A 248 -18.38 -15.03 10.06
CA GLY A 248 -17.71 -16.31 9.85
C GLY A 248 -17.83 -16.78 8.40
N TYR A 249 -16.71 -17.14 7.78
CA TYR A 249 -16.64 -17.47 6.35
C TYR A 249 -16.02 -18.85 6.10
N LYS A 250 -16.42 -19.48 4.99
CA LYS A 250 -15.77 -20.68 4.45
C LYS A 250 -14.97 -20.31 3.20
N ASP A 251 -13.73 -20.80 3.16
CA ASP A 251 -12.81 -20.72 2.04
C ASP A 251 -13.05 -21.84 1.02
N ALA A 252 -12.96 -21.50 -0.26
CA ALA A 252 -12.86 -22.47 -1.34
C ALA A 252 -11.86 -21.98 -2.39
N ALA A 253 -10.67 -22.58 -2.39
CA ALA A 253 -9.63 -22.30 -3.37
C ALA A 253 -9.96 -22.95 -4.72
N GLN A 254 -9.69 -22.27 -5.82
CA GLN A 254 -9.88 -22.75 -7.18
C GLN A 254 -8.79 -22.19 -8.11
N PHE A 255 -8.58 -22.85 -9.26
CA PHE A 255 -7.73 -22.39 -10.34
C PHE A 255 -8.55 -22.40 -11.63
N THR A 256 -9.04 -21.24 -12.06
CA THR A 256 -9.94 -21.13 -13.21
C THR A 256 -9.94 -19.71 -13.79
N PHE A 257 -10.64 -19.53 -14.91
CA PHE A 257 -10.83 -18.26 -15.58
C PHE A 257 -11.87 -17.39 -14.85
N TYR A 258 -11.81 -16.09 -15.10
CA TYR A 258 -12.76 -15.11 -14.58
C TYR A 258 -13.21 -14.14 -15.66
N ILE A 259 -14.30 -13.44 -15.37
CA ILE A 259 -14.88 -12.40 -16.23
C ILE A 259 -14.96 -11.11 -15.42
N VAL A 260 -14.38 -10.03 -15.93
CA VAL A 260 -14.41 -8.69 -15.34
C VAL A 260 -15.11 -7.71 -16.26
N ALA A 261 -15.85 -6.78 -15.70
CA ALA A 261 -16.30 -5.59 -16.42
C ALA A 261 -15.27 -4.47 -16.28
N CYS A 262 -14.99 -3.77 -17.37
CA CYS A 262 -13.98 -2.71 -17.42
C CYS A 262 -14.56 -1.36 -17.87
N GLU A 263 -14.02 -0.27 -17.34
CA GLU A 263 -14.38 1.11 -17.68
C GLU A 263 -13.11 1.98 -17.82
N PRO A 264 -13.16 3.13 -18.51
CA PRO A 264 -12.07 4.10 -18.50
C PRO A 264 -11.72 4.58 -17.07
N PRO A 265 -10.44 4.83 -16.76
CA PRO A 265 -10.01 5.24 -15.42
C PRO A 265 -10.51 6.65 -15.06
N ARG A 266 -10.77 6.88 -13.77
CA ARG A 266 -10.99 8.22 -13.21
C ARG A 266 -9.67 8.87 -12.80
N LYS A 267 -9.71 10.17 -12.47
CA LYS A 267 -8.53 10.98 -12.08
C LYS A 267 -7.62 10.38 -11.00
N ASN A 268 -8.12 9.48 -10.15
CA ASN A 268 -7.35 8.85 -9.07
C ASN A 268 -7.10 7.34 -9.30
N ASP A 269 -7.45 6.83 -10.47
CA ASP A 269 -7.21 5.44 -10.84
C ASP A 269 -5.86 5.30 -11.56
N PRO A 270 -5.27 4.10 -11.61
CA PRO A 270 -4.06 3.85 -12.39
C PRO A 270 -4.25 4.25 -13.87
N PRO A 271 -3.21 4.77 -14.55
CA PRO A 271 -3.30 5.30 -15.91
C PRO A 271 -3.30 4.19 -16.98
N TYR A 272 -4.11 3.14 -16.79
CA TYR A 272 -4.33 2.09 -17.80
C TYR A 272 -5.43 2.50 -18.77
N PRO A 273 -5.43 2.02 -20.03
CA PRO A 273 -6.49 2.33 -21.00
C PRO A 273 -7.90 2.01 -20.47
N LEU A 274 -8.03 0.86 -19.80
CA LEU A 274 -9.22 0.41 -19.11
C LEU A 274 -8.83 -0.17 -17.74
N VAL A 275 -9.72 -0.06 -16.77
CA VAL A 275 -9.55 -0.62 -15.42
C VAL A 275 -10.74 -1.50 -15.05
N PRO A 276 -10.51 -2.60 -14.32
CA PRO A 276 -11.59 -3.46 -13.86
C PRO A 276 -12.42 -2.75 -12.79
N VAL A 277 -13.74 -2.82 -12.93
CA VAL A 277 -14.71 -2.16 -12.03
C VAL A 277 -15.70 -3.12 -11.40
N HIS A 278 -15.84 -4.33 -11.97
CA HIS A 278 -16.71 -5.38 -11.45
C HIS A 278 -16.17 -6.77 -11.79
N LEU A 279 -16.34 -7.73 -10.89
CA LEU A 279 -16.11 -9.15 -11.15
C LEU A 279 -17.45 -9.81 -11.46
N ASP A 280 -17.71 -10.05 -12.74
CA ASP A 280 -19.01 -10.53 -13.23
C ASP A 280 -19.17 -12.04 -13.00
N GLY A 281 -18.11 -12.82 -13.22
CA GLY A 281 -18.20 -14.26 -13.17
C GLY A 281 -16.88 -14.98 -12.98
N ILE A 282 -16.99 -16.24 -12.55
CA ILE A 282 -15.94 -17.25 -12.56
C ILE A 282 -16.44 -18.36 -13.49
N VAL A 283 -15.60 -18.80 -14.41
CA VAL A 283 -15.92 -19.85 -15.40
C VAL A 283 -15.65 -21.22 -14.82
#